data_AF-A0A1E5BK73-F1
#
_entry.id   AF-A0A1E5BK73-F1
#
_cell.length_a   1.000
_cell.length_b   1.000
_cell.length_c   1.000
_cell.angle_alpha   90.00
_cell.angle_beta   90.00
_cell.angle_gamma   90.00
#
_symmetry.space_group_name_H-M   'P 1'
#
loop_
_entity.id
_entity.type
_entity.pdbx_description
1 polymer ?
#
loop_
_entity_poly.entity_id
_entity_poly.type
_entity_poly.pdbx_seq_one_letter_code
_entity_poly.pdbx_strand_id
1 'polypeptide(L)'
;MELDYSVVMSAIKVADQAFTAKHGCGAPYQKWDAALEQSVGEYNETNGTHFDPVEARHQYIEKQEAYLDSPKGKQEMVELVATTKL
;
A
#
# COMPACT_ATOMS: atom_id res chain seq x y z
N MET A 1 -9.61 9.02 20.73
CA MET A 1 -9.23 9.87 19.59
C MET A 1 -8.63 8.89 18.58
N GLU A 2 -9.30 8.65 17.46
CA GLU A 2 -8.75 7.77 16.42
C GLU A 2 -7.47 8.41 15.88
N LEU A 3 -6.40 7.63 15.78
CA LEU A 3 -5.15 8.10 15.18
C LEU A 3 -5.40 8.35 13.69
N ASP A 4 -5.01 9.52 13.19
CA ASP A 4 -5.05 9.79 11.76
C ASP A 4 -3.87 9.07 11.08
N TYR A 5 -4.15 7.92 10.49
CA TYR A 5 -3.16 7.13 9.77
C TYR A 5 -2.80 7.72 8.40
N SER A 6 -3.47 8.78 7.92
CA SER A 6 -3.20 9.36 6.60
C SER A 6 -1.74 9.80 6.42
N VAL A 7 -1.08 10.21 7.51
CA VAL A 7 0.30 10.68 7.50
C VAL A 7 1.33 9.57 7.27
N VAL A 8 1.03 8.33 7.68
CA VAL A 8 1.93 7.18 7.46
C VAL A 8 1.65 6.46 6.14
N MET A 9 0.49 6.70 5.51
CA MET A 9 0.12 6.09 4.22
C MET A 9 1.12 6.39 3.11
N SER A 10 1.78 7.56 3.13
CA SER A 10 2.82 7.89 2.14
C SER A 10 4.04 6.99 2.27
N ALA A 11 4.44 6.63 3.50
CA ALA A 11 5.56 5.72 3.73
C ALA A 11 5.23 4.30 3.23
N ILE A 12 4.02 3.82 3.54
CA ILE A 12 3.53 2.52 3.08
C ILE A 12 3.46 2.47 1.54
N LYS A 13 2.96 3.54 0.90
CA LYS A 13 2.91 3.61 -0.56
C LYS A 13 4.30 3.55 -1.20
N VAL A 14 5.29 4.23 -0.63
CA VAL A 14 6.68 4.17 -1.12
C VAL A 14 7.23 2.76 -0.99
N ALA A 15 6.97 2.08 0.13
CA ALA A 15 7.38 0.70 0.34
C ALA A 15 6.70 -0.26 -0.64
N ASP A 16 5.40 -0.12 -0.88
CA ASP A 16 4.64 -0.90 -1.87
C ASP A 16 5.25 -0.78 -3.28
N GLN A 17 5.49 0.46 -3.73
CA GLN A 17 6.09 0.75 -5.03
C GLN A 17 7.52 0.18 -5.14
N ALA A 18 8.34 0.36 -4.10
CA ALA A 18 9.70 -0.14 -4.07
C ALA A 18 9.75 -1.68 -4.07
N PHE A 19 8.85 -2.32 -3.31
CA PHE A 19 8.73 -3.77 -3.27
C PHE A 19 8.31 -4.31 -4.65
N THR A 20 7.28 -3.73 -5.25
CA THR A 20 6.78 -4.13 -6.56
C THR A 20 7.83 -3.91 -7.66
N ALA A 21 8.58 -2.81 -7.64
CA ALA A 21 9.67 -2.57 -8.59
C ALA A 21 10.80 -3.61 -8.48
N LYS A 22 11.07 -4.10 -7.26
CA LYS A 22 12.15 -5.06 -7.00
C LYS A 22 11.74 -6.52 -7.24
N HIS A 23 10.49 -6.87 -6.94
CA HIS A 23 10.03 -8.26 -6.89
C HIS A 23 8.93 -8.59 -7.92
N GLY A 24 8.31 -7.58 -8.53
CA GLY A 24 7.13 -7.72 -9.37
C GLY A 24 5.86 -8.07 -8.58
N CYS A 25 4.72 -8.10 -9.27
CA CYS A 25 3.42 -8.36 -8.67
C CYS A 25 3.16 -9.85 -8.32
N GLY A 26 4.07 -10.77 -8.69
CA GLY A 26 3.96 -12.21 -8.42
C GLY A 26 4.69 -12.67 -7.15
N ALA A 27 5.24 -11.74 -6.38
CA ALA A 27 5.99 -12.04 -5.17
C ALA A 27 5.09 -12.61 -4.05
N PRO A 28 5.64 -13.40 -3.10
CA PRO A 28 4.86 -13.95 -2.00
C PRO A 28 4.18 -12.87 -1.17
N TYR A 29 2.86 -13.00 -0.97
CA TYR A 29 2.04 -12.05 -0.23
C TYR A 29 2.66 -11.71 1.15
N GLN A 30 3.09 -12.71 1.90
CA GLN A 30 3.64 -12.51 3.26
C GLN A 30 4.89 -11.61 3.27
N LYS A 31 5.67 -11.58 2.18
CA LYS A 31 6.86 -10.73 2.09
C LYS A 31 6.49 -9.29 1.76
N TRP A 32 5.49 -9.10 0.92
CA TRP A 32 4.95 -7.78 0.62
C TRP A 32 4.31 -7.19 1.87
N ASP A 33 3.45 -7.97 2.51
CA ASP A 33 2.74 -7.65 3.75
C ASP A 33 3.69 -7.23 4.88
N ALA A 34 4.76 -7.99 5.12
CA ALA A 34 5.81 -7.63 6.08
C ALA A 34 6.59 -6.36 5.70
N ALA A 35 6.81 -6.09 4.40
CA ALA A 35 7.50 -4.88 3.95
C ALA A 35 6.66 -3.62 4.20
N LEU A 36 5.33 -3.72 4.10
CA LEU A 36 4.43 -2.63 4.45
C LEU A 36 4.49 -2.32 5.95
N GLU A 37 4.40 -3.34 6.81
CA GLU A 37 4.52 -3.16 8.27
C GLU A 37 5.89 -2.58 8.67
N GLN A 38 6.96 -3.08 8.06
CA GLN A 38 8.31 -2.58 8.31
C GLN A 38 8.41 -1.07 8.02
N SER A 39 7.80 -0.60 6.92
CA SER A 39 7.81 0.82 6.58
C SER A 39 7.15 1.71 7.63
N VAL A 40 6.14 1.19 8.34
CA VAL A 40 5.48 1.89 9.45
C VAL A 40 6.40 1.95 10.67
N GLY A 41 7.10 0.85 10.97
CA GLY A 41 8.14 0.82 12.00
C GLY A 41 9.24 1.86 11.75
N GLU A 42 9.76 1.91 10.53
CA GLU A 42 10.81 2.88 10.13
C GLU A 42 10.29 4.32 10.20
N TYR A 43 9.04 4.57 9.80
CA TYR A 43 8.40 5.87 9.92
C TYR A 43 8.25 6.29 11.39
N ASN A 44 7.82 5.37 12.26
CA ASN A 44 7.69 5.58 13.69
C ASN A 44 9.02 5.99 14.31
N GLU A 45 10.09 5.25 14.03
CA GLU A 45 11.44 5.55 14.52
C GLU A 45 11.95 6.91 14.03
N THR A 46 11.76 7.21 12.74
CA THR A 46 12.26 8.45 12.12
C THR A 46 11.52 9.69 12.63
N ASN A 47 10.22 9.59 12.88
CA ASN A 47 9.36 10.74 13.19
C ASN A 47 8.97 10.82 14.67
N GLY A 48 9.41 9.88 15.52
CA GLY A 48 9.00 9.80 16.92
C GLY A 48 7.50 9.54 17.09
N THR A 49 6.92 8.74 16.18
CA THR A 49 5.49 8.38 16.20
C THR A 49 5.28 6.93 16.65
N HIS A 50 4.03 6.55 16.89
CA HIS A 50 3.67 5.25 17.47
C HIS A 50 2.45 4.64 16.78
N PHE A 51 2.41 4.69 15.44
CA PHE A 51 1.37 4.03 14.66
C PHE A 51 1.48 2.51 14.82
N ASP A 52 0.35 1.81 14.94
CA ASP A 52 0.34 0.36 14.89
C ASP A 52 0.63 -0.10 13.45
N PRO A 53 1.71 -0.87 13.20
CA PRO A 53 2.07 -1.31 11.85
C PRO A 53 1.00 -2.16 11.17
N VAL A 54 0.32 -3.02 11.92
CA VAL A 54 -0.69 -3.95 11.42
C VAL A 54 -1.94 -3.17 11.01
N GLU A 55 -2.40 -2.25 11.86
CA GLU A 55 -3.55 -1.40 11.58
C GLU A 55 -3.28 -0.45 10.40
N ALA A 56 -2.12 0.19 10.38
CA ALA A 56 -1.73 1.09 9.30
C ALA A 56 -1.67 0.36 7.94
N ARG A 57 -1.13 -0.86 7.93
CA ARG A 57 -1.14 -1.74 6.76
C ARG A 57 -2.56 -2.09 6.33
N HIS A 58 -3.43 -2.51 7.25
CA HIS A 58 -4.83 -2.84 6.91
C HIS A 58 -5.55 -1.65 6.27
N GLN A 59 -5.47 -0.47 6.88
CA GLN A 59 -6.12 0.73 6.33
C GLN A 59 -5.55 1.12 4.95
N TYR A 60 -4.27 0.86 4.70
CA TYR A 60 -3.70 1.07 3.38
C TYR A 60 -4.32 0.12 2.34
N ILE A 61 -4.40 -1.17 2.65
CA ILE A 61 -4.95 -2.20 1.76
C ILE A 61 -6.44 -1.91 1.48
N GLU A 62 -7.23 -1.64 2.52
CA GLU A 62 -8.65 -1.31 2.38
C GLU A 62 -8.88 -0.10 1.47
N LYS A 63 -8.01 0.92 1.56
CA LYS A 63 -8.08 2.10 0.67
C LYS A 63 -7.75 1.74 -0.78
N GLN A 64 -6.80 0.85 -1.03
CA GLN A 64 -6.50 0.37 -2.37
C GLN A 64 -7.67 -0.44 -2.94
N GLU A 65 -8.23 -1.36 -2.16
CA GLU A 65 -9.38 -2.16 -2.56
C GLU A 65 -10.59 -1.28 -2.87
N ALA A 66 -10.91 -0.32 -1.98
CA ALA A 66 -11.99 0.64 -2.20
C ALA A 66 -11.76 1.50 -3.45
N TYR A 67 -10.51 1.87 -3.76
CA TYR A 67 -10.19 2.58 -4.99
C TYR A 67 -10.44 1.71 -6.23
N LEU A 68 -9.94 0.48 -6.23
CA LEU A 68 -10.12 -0.47 -7.33
C LEU A 68 -11.60 -0.78 -7.57
N ASP A 69 -12.41 -0.77 -6.52
CA ASP A 69 -13.85 -0.98 -6.63
C ASP A 69 -14.65 0.25 -7.06
N SER A 70 -14.04 1.43 -7.03
CA SER A 70 -14.65 2.68 -7.50
C SER A 70 -14.87 2.69 -9.02
N PRO A 71 -15.83 3.47 -9.56
CA PRO A 71 -16.02 3.60 -11.01
C PRO A 71 -14.74 4.00 -11.75
N LYS A 72 -13.93 4.87 -11.14
CA LYS A 72 -12.66 5.32 -11.70
C LYS A 72 -11.62 4.20 -11.72
N GLY A 73 -11.41 3.52 -10.60
CA GLY A 73 -10.47 2.40 -10.53
C GLY A 73 -10.84 1.29 -11.51
N LYS A 74 -12.12 0.94 -11.63
CA LYS A 74 -12.62 -0.01 -12.62
C LYS A 74 -12.32 0.42 -14.06
N GLN A 75 -12.54 1.70 -14.39
CA GLN A 75 -12.22 2.22 -15.72
C GLN A 75 -10.72 2.12 -16.02
N GLU A 76 -9.87 2.57 -15.10
CA GLU A 76 -8.40 2.51 -15.27
C GLU A 76 -7.90 1.07 -15.44
N MET A 77 -8.46 0.11 -14.71
CA MET A 77 -8.13 -1.31 -14.86
C MET A 77 -8.53 -1.86 -16.23
N VAL A 78 -9.68 -1.45 -16.78
CA VAL A 78 -10.11 -1.82 -18.14
C VAL A 78 -9.13 -1.27 -19.17
N GLU A 79 -8.71 -0.01 -19.03
CA GLU A 79 -7.75 0.64 -19.93
C GLU A 79 -6.36 -0.03 -19.86
N LEU A 80 -5.90 -0.40 -18.66
CA LEU A 80 -4.65 -1.14 -18.47
C LEU A 80 -4.67 -2.51 -19.15
N VAL A 81 -5.76 -3.27 -19.01
CA VAL A 81 -5.90 -4.58 -19.67
C VAL A 81 -5.98 -4.42 -21.18
N ALA A 82 -6.66 -3.38 -21.68
CA ALA A 82 -6.76 -3.11 -23.11
C ALA A 82 -5.39 -2.76 -23.73
N THR A 83 -4.57 -1.99 -23.02
CA THR A 83 -3.23 -1.57 -23.48
C THR A 83 -2.17 -2.67 -23.40
N THR A 84 -2.37 -3.68 -22.55
CA THR A 84 -1.43 -4.82 -22.40
C THR A 84 -1.66 -5.92 -23.45
N LYS A 85 -2.71 -5.82 -24.29
CA LYS A 85 -3.03 -6.78 -25.37
C LYS A 85 -2.36 -6.49 -26.73
N LEU A 86 -1.25 -5.76 -26.76
CA LEU A 86 -0.46 -5.48 -27.97
C LEU A 86 0.83 -6.29 -28.03
#